data_AF-A0AAD5JKA9-F1
#
_entry.id   AF-A0AAD5JKA9-F1
#
_cell.length_a   1.000
_cell.length_b   1.000
_cell.length_c   1.000
_cell.angle_alpha   90.00
_cell.angle_beta   90.00
_cell.angle_gamma   90.00
#
_symmetry.space_group_name_H-M   'P 1'
#
loop_
_entity.id
_entity.type
_entity.pdbx_description
1 polymer ?
#
loop_
_entity_poly.entity_id
_entity_poly.type
_entity_poly.pdbx_seq_one_letter_code
_entity_poly.pdbx_strand_id
1 'polypeptide(L)'
;MVAGGPSLVGLGCKRALVCVAENDVLKDRDWVYYNALSKCGWMGVVEIFEIDGENHWFHLNDLQSQKAKDLIRRLEAFFHRDMPRLP
;
A
#
# COMPACT_ATOMS: atom_id res chain seq x y z
N MET A 1 14.00 -0.49 -3.46
CA MET A 1 14.70 0.73 -3.01
C MET A 1 15.98 0.86 -3.83
N VAL A 2 16.20 2.01 -4.47
CA VAL A 2 17.33 2.20 -5.38
C VAL A 2 18.53 2.72 -4.58
N ALA A 3 19.73 2.21 -4.87
CA ALA A 3 20.96 2.69 -4.26
C ALA A 3 21.17 4.19 -4.57
N GLY A 4 21.46 4.99 -3.53
CA GLY A 4 21.59 6.44 -3.66
C GLY A 4 20.27 7.22 -3.72
N GLY A 5 19.13 6.56 -3.60
CA GLY A 5 17.83 7.22 -3.50
C GLY A 5 17.63 7.96 -2.16
N PRO A 6 16.67 8.89 -2.08
CA PRO A 6 16.33 9.58 -0.83
C PRO A 6 15.92 8.59 0.28
N SER A 7 16.23 8.94 1.52
CA SER A 7 15.83 8.17 2.70
C SER A 7 14.31 8.21 2.90
N LEU A 8 13.71 7.07 3.26
CA LEU A 8 12.28 7.01 3.65
C LEU A 8 12.02 7.46 5.09
N VAL A 9 13.06 7.63 5.91
CA VAL A 9 12.91 8.09 7.31
C VAL A 9 12.17 9.43 7.39
N GLY A 10 12.42 10.31 6.42
CA GLY A 10 11.82 11.64 6.34
C GLY A 10 10.47 11.71 5.63
N LEU A 11 9.80 10.58 5.37
CA LEU A 11 8.50 10.59 4.69
C LEU A 11 7.49 11.42 5.50
N GLY A 12 6.95 12.47 4.87
CA GLY A 12 6.17 13.51 5.58
C GLY A 12 4.78 13.06 6.05
N CYS A 13 4.22 12.01 5.46
CA CYS A 13 2.98 11.42 5.95
C CYS A 13 3.21 10.59 7.21
N LYS A 14 2.13 10.30 7.94
CA LYS A 14 2.17 9.44 9.14
C LYS A 14 1.63 8.03 8.88
N ARG A 15 0.99 7.82 7.73
CA ARG A 15 0.38 6.56 7.32
C ARG A 15 0.65 6.31 5.84
N ALA A 16 0.87 5.05 5.51
CA ALA A 16 0.97 4.59 4.14
C ALA A 16 0.19 3.28 4.01
N LEU A 17 -0.59 3.15 2.95
CA LEU A 17 -1.24 1.91 2.56
C LEU A 17 -0.60 1.46 1.24
N VAL A 18 -0.09 0.24 1.21
CA VAL A 18 0.43 -0.40 0.00
C VAL A 18 -0.61 -1.44 -0.46
N CYS A 19 -1.19 -1.24 -1.64
CA CYS A 19 -2.14 -2.17 -2.23
C CYS A 19 -1.42 -3.01 -3.30
N VAL A 20 -1.55 -4.33 -3.23
CA VAL A 20 -0.82 -5.29 -4.08
C VAL A 20 -1.84 -6.16 -4.82
N ALA A 21 -1.67 -6.35 -6.12
CA ALA A 21 -2.42 -7.37 -6.86
C ALA A 21 -1.51 -8.61 -7.04
N GLU A 22 -2.02 -9.79 -6.71
CA GLU A 22 -1.20 -11.01 -6.58
C GLU A 22 -0.40 -11.36 -7.84
N ASN A 23 -1.00 -11.13 -9.02
CA ASN A 23 -0.40 -11.44 -10.32
C ASN A 23 0.25 -10.22 -10.98
N ASP A 24 0.38 -9.10 -10.27
CA ASP A 24 1.03 -7.91 -10.80
C ASP A 24 2.54 -8.15 -11.01
N VAL A 25 3.05 -7.79 -12.19
CA VAL A 25 4.48 -7.81 -12.50
C VAL A 25 5.30 -6.88 -11.59
N LEU A 26 4.65 -5.96 -10.88
CA LEU A 26 5.25 -5.06 -9.92
C LEU A 26 5.11 -5.51 -8.46
N LYS A 27 4.43 -6.64 -8.17
CA LYS A 27 4.16 -7.13 -6.80
C LYS A 27 5.40 -7.11 -5.90
N ASP A 28 6.53 -7.61 -6.38
CA ASP A 28 7.77 -7.66 -5.60
C ASP A 28 8.25 -6.25 -5.19
N ARG A 29 8.02 -5.24 -6.03
CA ARG A 29 8.38 -3.85 -5.74
C ARG A 29 7.52 -3.28 -4.63
N ASP A 30 6.23 -3.58 -4.63
CA ASP A 30 5.30 -3.15 -3.58
C ASP A 30 5.69 -3.74 -2.23
N TRP A 31 6.00 -5.04 -2.21
CA TRP A 31 6.52 -5.73 -1.03
C TRP A 31 7.86 -5.18 -0.55
N VAL A 32 8.77 -4.84 -1.47
CA VAL A 32 10.04 -4.19 -1.12
C VAL A 32 9.80 -2.82 -0.48
N TYR A 33 8.83 -2.04 -0.98
CA TYR A 33 8.52 -0.72 -0.43
C TYR A 33 7.87 -0.83 0.95
N TYR A 34 6.90 -1.72 1.11
CA TYR A 34 6.29 -2.04 2.42
C TYR A 34 7.33 -2.43 3.46
N ASN A 35 8.23 -3.36 3.10
CA ASN A 35 9.31 -3.82 3.99
C ASN A 35 10.34 -2.73 4.29
N ALA A 36 10.62 -1.84 3.33
CA ALA A 36 11.52 -0.72 3.56
C ALA A 36 10.92 0.29 4.55
N LEU A 37 9.63 0.63 4.40
CA LEU A 37 8.93 1.52 5.33
C LEU A 37 8.90 0.95 6.75
N SER A 38 8.61 -0.34 6.90
CA SER A 38 8.51 -0.98 8.22
C SER A 38 9.85 -1.11 8.96
N LYS A 39 10.99 -1.04 8.25
CA LYS A 39 12.33 -1.30 8.82
C LYS A 39 13.24 -0.08 8.85
N CYS A 40 12.95 0.98 8.10
CA CYS A 40 13.89 2.10 7.94
C CYS A 40 13.91 3.09 9.12
N GLY A 41 13.04 2.94 10.12
CA GLY A 41 12.92 3.89 11.24
C GLY A 41 12.02 5.09 10.95
N TRP A 42 11.25 5.05 9.86
CA TRP A 42 10.15 5.99 9.66
C TRP A 42 9.11 5.82 10.78
N MET A 43 8.78 6.91 11.48
CA MET A 43 7.89 6.91 12.64
C MET A 43 6.38 6.89 12.27
N GLY A 44 6.06 6.40 11.07
CA GLY A 44 4.68 6.24 10.60
C GLY A 44 4.21 4.79 10.69
N VAL A 45 2.96 4.57 10.28
CA VAL A 45 2.36 3.24 10.19
C VAL A 45 2.22 2.86 8.72
N VAL A 46 2.80 1.71 8.34
CA VAL A 46 2.58 1.10 7.02
C VAL A 46 1.57 -0.04 7.15
N GLU A 47 0.56 -0.05 6.28
CA GLU A 47 -0.43 -1.10 6.11
C GLU A 47 -0.24 -1.73 4.72
N ILE A 48 -0.50 -3.03 4.58
CA ILE A 48 -0.53 -3.73 3.29
C ILE A 48 -1.91 -4.34 3.05
N PHE A 49 -2.34 -4.36 1.79
CA PHE A 49 -3.57 -5.00 1.35
C PHE A 49 -3.32 -5.71 0.03
N GLU A 50 -3.25 -7.04 0.05
CA GLU A 50 -3.07 -7.86 -1.15
C GLU A 50 -4.43 -8.38 -1.66
N ILE A 51 -4.61 -8.36 -2.97
CA ILE A 51 -5.81 -8.81 -3.68
C ILE A 51 -5.43 -9.99 -4.55
N ASP A 52 -5.94 -11.17 -4.17
CA ASP A 52 -5.66 -12.43 -4.85
C ASP A 52 -6.19 -12.45 -6.28
N GLY A 53 -5.49 -13.12 -7.19
CA GLY A 53 -5.90 -13.40 -8.56
C GLY A 53 -5.95 -12.19 -9.51
N GLU A 54 -5.71 -10.97 -9.05
CA GLU A 54 -5.77 -9.78 -9.88
C GLU A 54 -4.41 -9.40 -10.49
N ASN A 55 -4.47 -8.79 -11.67
CA ASN A 55 -3.29 -8.27 -12.38
C ASN A 55 -3.16 -6.75 -12.17
N HIS A 56 -2.09 -6.19 -12.74
CA HIS A 56 -1.88 -4.76 -12.80
C HIS A 56 -3.13 -4.02 -13.30
N TRP A 57 -3.51 -2.95 -12.59
CA TRP A 57 -4.64 -2.07 -12.93
C TRP A 57 -6.02 -2.75 -13.01
N PHE A 58 -6.22 -3.90 -12.35
CA PHE A 58 -7.51 -4.61 -12.39
C PHE A 58 -8.73 -3.72 -12.12
N HIS A 59 -8.60 -2.76 -11.20
CA HIS A 59 -9.67 -1.85 -10.80
C HIS A 59 -10.09 -0.87 -11.90
N LEU A 60 -9.30 -0.72 -12.98
CA LEU A 60 -9.66 0.07 -14.16
C LEU A 60 -10.32 -0.78 -15.25
N ASN A 61 -10.14 -2.11 -15.22
CA ASN A 61 -10.66 -3.03 -16.23
C ASN A 61 -12.14 -3.36 -16.00
N ASP A 62 -12.55 -3.53 -14.75
CA ASP A 62 -13.95 -3.72 -14.35
C ASP A 62 -14.24 -3.02 -13.02
N LEU A 63 -14.81 -1.82 -13.11
CA LEU A 63 -15.24 -1.02 -11.95
C LEU A 63 -16.38 -1.67 -11.16
N GLN A 64 -17.09 -2.65 -11.74
CA GLN A 64 -18.20 -3.34 -11.08
C GLN A 64 -17.78 -4.63 -10.36
N SER A 65 -16.56 -5.11 -10.62
CA SER A 65 -15.96 -6.23 -9.89
C SER A 65 -16.03 -6.01 -8.38
N GLN A 66 -16.33 -7.09 -7.65
CA GLN A 66 -16.35 -7.05 -6.19
C GLN A 66 -14.99 -6.64 -5.62
N LYS A 67 -13.89 -7.14 -6.21
CA LYS A 67 -12.53 -6.80 -5.78
C LYS A 67 -12.18 -5.33 -6.05
N ALA A 68 -12.66 -4.75 -7.16
CA ALA A 68 -12.48 -3.33 -7.43
C ALA A 68 -13.21 -2.47 -6.38
N LYS A 69 -14.45 -2.86 -6.04
CA LYS A 69 -15.23 -2.22 -4.97
C LYS A 69 -14.55 -2.36 -3.60
N ASP A 70 -13.96 -3.52 -3.31
CA ASP A 70 -13.26 -3.76 -2.05
C ASP A 70 -11.98 -2.93 -1.94
N LEU A 71 -11.22 -2.77 -3.03
CA LEU A 71 -10.09 -1.83 -3.07
C LEU A 71 -10.54 -0.38 -2.79
N ILE A 72 -11.63 0.07 -3.42
CA ILE A 72 -12.16 1.43 -3.21
C ILE A 72 -12.60 1.61 -1.74
N ARG A 73 -13.34 0.66 -1.17
CA ARG A 73 -13.72 0.69 0.25
C ARG A 73 -12.51 0.69 1.17
N ARG A 74 -11.45 -0.05 0.83
CA ARG A 74 -10.21 -0.06 1.61
C ARG A 74 -9.51 1.30 1.59
N LEU A 75 -9.49 1.95 0.43
CA LEU A 75 -8.96 3.32 0.28
C LEU A 75 -9.80 4.33 1.07
N GLU A 76 -11.13 4.28 0.94
CA GLU A 76 -12.06 5.11 1.71
C GLU A 76 -11.81 4.96 3.22
N ALA A 77 -11.80 3.72 3.71
CA ALA A 77 -11.54 3.43 5.12
C ALA A 77 -10.14 3.91 5.55
N PHE A 78 -9.14 3.83 4.68
CA PHE A 78 -7.82 4.36 4.98
C PHE A 78 -7.84 5.88 5.17
N PHE A 79 -8.47 6.63 4.27
CA PHE A 79 -8.49 8.09 4.31
C PHE A 79 -9.40 8.68 5.39
N HIS A 80 -10.51 8.01 5.72
CA HIS A 80 -11.45 8.47 6.75
C HIS A 80 -11.10 8.04 8.18
N ARG A 81 -10.05 7.23 8.37
CA ARG A 81 -9.61 6.80 9.70
C ARG A 81 -8.59 7.77 10.27
N ASP A 82 -8.77 8.17 11.53
CA ASP A 82 -7.73 8.82 12.30
C ASP A 82 -6.52 7.89 12.51
N MET A 83 -5.37 8.47 12.90
CA MET A 83 -4.22 7.68 13.32
C MET A 83 -4.65 6.62 14.34
N PRO A 84 -4.32 5.33 14.13
CA PRO A 84 -4.44 4.35 15.20
C PRO A 84 -3.68 4.89 16.41
N ARG A 85 -4.34 4.95 17.58
CA ARG A 85 -3.63 5.24 18.82
C ARG A 85 -2.62 4.10 18.99
N LEU A 86 -1.33 4.43 18.89
CA LEU A 86 -0.28 3.50 19.26
C LEU A 86 -0.42 3.23 20.77
N PRO A 87 -0.21 1.97 21.23
CA PRO A 87 -0.17 1.67 22.66
C PRO A 87 0.93 2.45 23.38
#